data_AF-A0A0S8EKS2-F1
#
_entry.id   AF-A0A0S8EKS2-F1
#
_cell.length_a   1.000
_cell.length_b   1.000
_cell.length_c   1.000
_cell.angle_alpha   90.00
_cell.angle_beta   90.00
_cell.angle_gamma   90.00
#
_symmetry.space_group_name_H-M   'P 1'
#
loop_
_entity.id
_entity.type
_entity.pdbx_description
1 polymer ?
#
loop_
_entity_poly.entity_id
_entity_poly.type
_entity_poly.pdbx_seq_one_letter_code
_entity_poly.pdbx_strand_id
1 'polypeptide(L)'
;MAVFATEAPVPARTIIRPAICAMAGGVLMVSDKMEVYRDDRNIEGMKRSAPVLSTVPGQLYGCGRQAVPWWLQEIDRPFDHWTVLARIQWGEKREKEWVFDFKGSPQQEVTFADLGLHGDREYLVFEFWTQKFLGRSKGSFTAPAMDENNGMQVFAIREARPHPWVLSTTRHISQGGASLLDERWDDGKKILSGKSAVVGGDPYVLTVHLPAGFRLAGAEVAGEKAEIANQEETATVRTVPAATKTVEWRMTFAK
;
A
#
# COMPACT_ATOMS: atom_id res chain seq x y z
N MET A 1 2.73 10.00 13.39
CA MET A 1 3.13 9.14 12.27
C MET A 1 3.34 9.99 11.03
N ALA A 2 4.55 9.97 10.47
CA ALA A 2 4.79 10.59 9.16
C ALA A 2 4.17 9.71 8.07
N VAL A 3 3.54 10.32 7.08
CA VAL A 3 2.94 9.66 5.92
C VAL A 3 3.25 10.46 4.66
N PHE A 4 3.36 9.81 3.50
CA PHE A 4 3.81 10.45 2.25
C PHE A 4 2.92 11.61 1.76
N ALA A 5 1.67 11.68 2.21
CA ALA A 5 0.68 12.63 1.69
C ALA A 5 0.58 13.94 2.48
N THR A 6 1.23 14.04 3.64
CA THR A 6 1.14 15.22 4.51
C THR A 6 2.52 15.71 4.91
N GLU A 7 2.75 17.02 4.90
CA GLU A 7 4.04 17.60 5.30
C GLU A 7 4.33 17.38 6.80
N ALA A 8 3.30 17.50 7.64
CA ALA A 8 3.39 17.29 9.07
C ALA A 8 2.92 15.88 9.46
N PRO A 9 3.46 15.28 10.54
CA PRO A 9 2.95 14.03 11.07
C PRO A 9 1.47 14.10 11.47
N VAL A 10 0.77 13.00 11.20
CA VAL A 10 -0.64 12.81 11.55
C VAL A 10 -0.78 11.98 12.85
N PRO A 11 -1.87 12.15 13.61
CA PRO A 11 -2.15 11.30 14.77
C PRO A 11 -2.36 9.86 14.31
N ALA A 12 -1.58 8.89 14.83
CA ALA A 12 -1.63 7.51 14.32
C ALA A 12 -3.02 6.86 14.35
N ARG A 13 -3.89 7.24 15.31
CA ARG A 13 -5.28 6.76 15.39
C ARG A 13 -6.10 7.07 14.12
N THR A 14 -5.79 8.16 13.42
CA THR A 14 -6.51 8.58 12.20
C THR A 14 -6.12 7.70 11.02
N ILE A 15 -4.99 7.02 11.12
CA ILE A 15 -4.48 6.03 10.16
C ILE A 15 -4.94 4.61 10.52
N ILE A 16 -4.71 4.18 11.77
CA ILE A 16 -4.93 2.80 12.20
C ILE A 16 -6.42 2.40 12.12
N ARG A 17 -7.33 3.24 12.63
CA ARG A 17 -8.76 2.91 12.69
C ARG A 17 -9.37 2.61 11.31
N PRO A 18 -9.27 3.50 10.31
CA PRO A 18 -9.83 3.21 9.00
C PRO A 18 -9.10 2.05 8.30
N ALA A 19 -7.79 1.89 8.54
CA ALA A 19 -7.04 0.77 7.98
C ALA A 19 -7.49 -0.58 8.53
N ILE A 20 -7.82 -0.67 9.82
CA ILE A 20 -8.41 -1.90 10.40
C ILE A 20 -9.72 -2.24 9.69
N CYS A 21 -10.61 -1.27 9.46
CA CYS A 21 -11.85 -1.51 8.71
C CYS A 21 -11.55 -2.06 7.31
N ALA A 22 -10.59 -1.47 6.60
CA ALA A 22 -10.21 -1.90 5.26
C ALA A 22 -9.56 -3.29 5.21
N MET A 23 -8.68 -3.60 6.16
CA MET A 23 -8.03 -4.92 6.27
C MET A 23 -9.01 -6.01 6.70
N ALA A 24 -9.98 -5.69 7.55
CA ALA A 24 -10.99 -6.63 8.04
C ALA A 24 -12.17 -6.83 7.08
N GLY A 25 -12.26 -6.06 5.99
CA GLY A 25 -13.46 -6.05 5.13
C GLY A 25 -14.71 -5.50 5.84
N GLY A 26 -14.53 -4.77 6.95
CA GLY A 26 -15.61 -4.26 7.80
C GLY A 26 -16.18 -2.93 7.31
N VAL A 27 -17.34 -2.52 7.83
CA VAL A 27 -17.92 -1.22 7.47
C VAL A 27 -17.05 -0.07 7.99
N LEU A 28 -16.60 0.81 7.11
CA LEU A 28 -15.99 2.09 7.47
C LEU A 28 -17.08 3.13 7.69
N MET A 29 -17.44 3.38 8.95
CA MET A 29 -18.40 4.42 9.34
C MET A 29 -17.69 5.58 10.01
N VAL A 30 -17.89 6.78 9.46
CA VAL A 30 -17.34 8.02 10.01
C VAL A 30 -18.37 8.66 10.93
N SER A 31 -18.09 8.69 12.24
CA SER A 31 -19.00 9.23 13.26
C SER A 31 -18.36 10.34 14.11
N ASP A 32 -17.16 10.79 13.77
CA ASP A 32 -16.54 11.93 14.44
C ASP A 32 -17.27 13.23 14.10
N LYS A 33 -17.12 14.24 14.97
CA LYS A 33 -17.68 15.57 14.73
C LYS A 33 -17.01 16.21 13.51
N MET A 34 -17.77 16.81 12.60
CA MET A 34 -17.26 17.35 11.34
C MET A 34 -16.14 18.39 11.52
N GLU A 35 -16.13 19.11 12.65
CA GLU A 35 -15.13 20.15 12.92
C GLU A 35 -13.71 19.60 13.12
N VAL A 36 -13.54 18.29 13.31
CA VAL A 36 -12.20 17.68 13.40
C VAL A 36 -11.54 17.51 12.03
N TYR A 37 -12.30 17.66 10.93
CA TYR A 37 -11.84 17.49 9.55
C TYR A 37 -11.48 18.81 8.86
N ARG A 38 -11.01 19.80 9.63
CA ARG A 38 -10.58 21.10 9.10
C ARG A 38 -9.28 21.02 8.28
N ASP A 39 -8.50 19.97 8.51
CA ASP A 39 -7.29 19.65 7.74
C ASP A 39 -7.22 18.15 7.43
N ASP A 40 -6.37 17.81 6.47
CA ASP A 40 -6.20 16.44 5.98
C ASP A 40 -5.57 15.50 7.02
N ARG A 41 -5.03 15.99 8.15
CA ARG A 41 -4.33 15.15 9.14
C ARG A 41 -5.26 14.13 9.80
N ASN A 42 -6.54 14.47 9.89
CA ASN A 42 -7.57 13.56 10.41
C ASN A 42 -8.31 12.78 9.31
N ILE A 43 -8.10 13.12 8.03
CA ILE A 43 -8.81 12.51 6.89
C ILE A 43 -7.90 11.53 6.14
N GLU A 44 -6.59 11.72 6.18
CA GLU A 44 -5.65 11.01 5.30
C GLU A 44 -5.75 9.48 5.41
N GLY A 45 -5.86 8.95 6.63
CA GLY A 45 -6.06 7.51 6.80
C GLY A 45 -7.35 6.99 6.20
N MET A 46 -8.42 7.79 6.22
CA MET A 46 -9.69 7.45 5.55
C MET A 46 -9.54 7.51 4.04
N LYS A 47 -8.87 8.53 3.48
CA LYS A 47 -8.58 8.62 2.03
C LYS A 47 -7.85 7.37 1.53
N ARG A 48 -6.92 6.85 2.33
CA ARG A 48 -6.13 5.65 1.98
C ARG A 48 -6.80 4.32 2.32
N SER A 49 -7.92 4.31 3.03
CA SER A 49 -8.60 3.06 3.42
C SER A 49 -10.04 2.96 2.89
N ALA A 50 -10.49 3.97 2.15
CA ALA A 50 -11.78 3.98 1.48
C ALA A 50 -11.61 3.77 -0.04
N PRO A 51 -12.48 2.98 -0.69
CA PRO A 51 -13.54 2.17 -0.10
C PRO A 51 -12.98 0.92 0.59
N VAL A 52 -13.69 0.41 1.59
CA VAL A 52 -13.40 -0.94 2.09
C VAL A 52 -13.68 -1.94 0.99
N LEU A 53 -12.67 -2.73 0.65
CA LEU A 53 -12.78 -3.72 -0.38
C LEU A 53 -13.70 -4.86 0.05
N SER A 54 -14.48 -5.39 -0.89
CA SER A 54 -15.17 -6.65 -0.69
C SER A 54 -14.11 -7.73 -0.53
N THR A 55 -13.92 -8.16 0.72
CA THR A 55 -12.98 -9.20 1.11
C THR A 55 -13.68 -10.15 2.07
N VAL A 56 -13.33 -11.42 1.98
CA VAL A 56 -13.88 -12.46 2.86
C VAL A 56 -12.85 -12.68 3.97
N PRO A 57 -13.22 -12.61 5.25
CA PRO A 57 -12.28 -12.89 6.34
C PRO A 57 -11.63 -14.27 6.17
N GLY A 58 -10.31 -14.29 6.01
CA GLY A 58 -9.50 -15.50 6.01
C GLY A 58 -9.15 -15.92 7.44
N GLN A 59 -9.54 -17.13 7.81
CA GLN A 59 -9.25 -17.84 9.08
C GLN A 59 -9.61 -17.14 10.41
N LEU A 60 -10.68 -17.62 11.03
CA LEU A 60 -11.06 -17.35 12.42
C LEU A 60 -10.26 -18.28 13.37
N TYR A 61 -9.05 -17.89 13.78
CA TYR A 61 -8.42 -18.53 14.93
C TYR A 61 -8.99 -17.97 16.23
N GLY A 62 -9.14 -18.83 17.24
CA GLY A 62 -9.32 -18.37 18.61
C GLY A 62 -8.04 -17.70 19.09
N CYS A 63 -7.91 -16.39 18.90
CA CYS A 63 -6.87 -15.63 19.55
C CYS A 63 -7.21 -15.57 21.05
N GLY A 64 -6.23 -15.82 21.92
CA GLY A 64 -6.38 -15.58 23.34
C GLY A 64 -6.66 -14.10 23.63
N ARG A 65 -6.54 -13.66 24.89
CA ARG A 65 -6.77 -12.26 25.28
C ARG A 65 -5.74 -11.25 24.73
N GLN A 66 -4.85 -11.66 23.83
CA GLN A 66 -3.79 -10.81 23.26
C GLN A 66 -4.24 -10.20 21.93
N ALA A 67 -3.96 -8.91 21.75
CA ALA A 67 -4.28 -8.20 20.52
C ALA A 67 -3.40 -8.72 19.36
N VAL A 68 -4.02 -9.04 18.22
CA VAL A 68 -3.34 -9.56 17.04
C VAL A 68 -2.67 -8.42 16.28
N PRO A 69 -1.33 -8.42 16.10
CA PRO A 69 -0.63 -7.32 15.43
C PRO A 69 -0.60 -7.46 13.91
N TRP A 70 -0.75 -8.67 13.36
CA TRP A 70 -0.62 -8.96 11.93
C TRP A 70 -1.97 -9.25 11.28
N TRP A 71 -2.25 -8.58 10.17
CA TRP A 71 -3.52 -8.68 9.45
C TRP A 71 -3.23 -8.92 7.98
N LEU A 72 -3.81 -9.99 7.43
CA LEU A 72 -3.58 -10.43 6.06
C LEU A 72 -4.82 -10.17 5.20
N GLN A 73 -4.62 -9.62 4.02
CA GLN A 73 -5.65 -9.49 2.99
C GLN A 73 -5.06 -9.94 1.66
N GLU A 74 -5.75 -10.85 0.98
CA GLU A 74 -5.41 -11.25 -0.39
C GLU A 74 -6.22 -10.41 -1.38
N ILE A 75 -5.55 -9.94 -2.43
CA ILE A 75 -6.15 -9.17 -3.50
C ILE A 75 -6.08 -9.99 -4.77
N ASP A 76 -7.26 -10.37 -5.27
CA ASP A 76 -7.40 -11.08 -6.52
C ASP A 76 -7.99 -10.17 -7.60
N ARG A 77 -7.29 -10.01 -8.71
CA ARG A 77 -7.70 -9.22 -9.88
C ARG A 77 -7.38 -10.01 -11.15
N PRO A 78 -8.10 -9.77 -12.27
CA PRO A 78 -7.86 -10.52 -13.51
C PRO A 78 -6.42 -10.46 -14.06
N PHE A 79 -5.64 -9.45 -13.67
CA PHE A 79 -4.28 -9.21 -14.14
C PHE A 79 -3.19 -9.48 -13.09
N ASP A 80 -3.55 -9.66 -11.81
CA ASP A 80 -2.58 -9.92 -10.73
C ASP A 80 -3.27 -10.49 -9.48
N HIS A 81 -2.50 -11.25 -8.71
CA HIS A 81 -2.87 -11.77 -7.41
C HIS A 81 -1.75 -11.48 -6.41
N TRP A 82 -2.07 -10.80 -5.32
CA TRP A 82 -1.06 -10.44 -4.33
C TRP A 82 -1.56 -10.35 -2.91
N THR A 83 -0.61 -10.31 -1.98
CA THR A 83 -0.87 -10.23 -0.56
C THR A 83 -0.62 -8.81 -0.04
N VAL A 84 -1.52 -8.34 0.80
CA VAL A 84 -1.37 -7.11 1.59
C VAL A 84 -1.29 -7.53 3.06
N LEU A 85 -0.18 -7.20 3.71
CA LEU A 85 0.08 -7.54 5.10
C LEU A 85 0.23 -6.26 5.93
N ALA A 86 -0.66 -6.05 6.89
CA ALA A 86 -0.56 -4.94 7.83
C ALA A 86 0.02 -5.39 9.17
N ARG A 87 0.91 -4.59 9.73
CA ARG A 87 1.46 -4.73 11.10
C ARG A 87 1.01 -3.54 11.93
N ILE A 88 0.35 -3.79 13.06
CA ILE A 88 -0.16 -2.76 13.96
C ILE A 88 0.64 -2.79 15.27
N GLN A 89 1.11 -1.61 15.68
CA GLN A 89 1.64 -1.40 17.03
C GLN A 89 0.50 -1.01 17.96
N TRP A 90 0.06 -1.94 18.81
CA TRP A 90 -0.95 -1.64 19.82
C TRP A 90 -0.35 -0.79 20.94
N GLY A 91 -1.04 0.30 21.30
CA GLY A 91 -0.58 1.17 22.38
C GLY A 91 -0.67 0.46 23.73
N GLU A 92 0.30 0.71 24.58
CA GLU A 92 0.34 0.25 25.96
C GLU A 92 -0.25 1.32 26.88
N LYS A 93 -1.18 0.91 27.74
CA LYS A 93 -1.84 1.83 28.67
C LYS A 93 -0.86 2.31 29.75
N ARG A 94 -0.81 3.60 30.02
CA ARG A 94 -0.15 4.14 31.22
C ARG A 94 -0.87 3.65 32.48
N GLU A 95 -0.15 3.42 33.56
CA GLU A 95 -0.70 2.82 34.79
C GLU A 95 -1.95 3.56 35.31
N LYS A 96 -1.83 4.88 35.47
CA LYS A 96 -2.83 5.71 36.17
C LYS A 96 -3.74 6.51 35.23
N GLU A 97 -3.50 6.48 33.92
CA GLU A 97 -4.18 7.34 32.93
C GLU A 97 -4.83 6.49 31.83
N TRP A 98 -5.93 6.99 31.25
CA TRP A 98 -6.50 6.41 30.03
C TRP A 98 -5.78 6.93 28.77
N VAL A 99 -4.46 6.78 28.79
CA VAL A 99 -3.55 7.18 27.72
C VAL A 99 -2.77 5.95 27.28
N PHE A 100 -2.68 5.74 25.99
CA PHE A 100 -2.00 4.60 25.39
C PHE A 100 -0.83 5.11 24.56
N ASP A 101 0.38 4.69 24.93
CA ASP A 101 1.58 5.07 24.22
C ASP A 101 2.11 3.91 23.39
N PHE A 102 2.71 4.26 22.27
CA PHE A 102 3.54 3.38 21.49
C PHE A 102 4.91 3.24 22.14
N LYS A 103 5.40 2.00 22.28
CA LYS A 103 6.73 1.69 22.84
C LYS A 103 7.77 1.32 21.78
N GLY A 104 7.38 1.31 20.52
CA GLY A 104 8.16 0.73 19.44
C GLY A 104 8.00 -0.79 19.36
N SER A 105 8.31 -1.33 18.18
CA SER A 105 8.28 -2.76 17.89
C SER A 105 9.58 -3.12 17.18
N PRO A 106 10.29 -4.18 17.59
CA PRO A 106 11.52 -4.57 16.91
C PRO A 106 11.24 -5.00 15.47
N GLN A 107 12.30 -5.04 14.66
CA GLN A 107 12.23 -5.71 13.37
C GLN A 107 11.80 -7.17 13.57
N GLN A 108 11.03 -7.71 12.63
CA GLN A 108 10.48 -9.05 12.74
C GLN A 108 10.58 -9.75 11.40
N GLU A 109 11.15 -10.95 11.40
CA GLU A 109 11.10 -11.81 10.23
C GLU A 109 9.66 -12.30 10.01
N VAL A 110 9.23 -12.24 8.75
CA VAL A 110 7.95 -12.79 8.28
C VAL A 110 8.27 -13.82 7.21
N THR A 111 7.97 -15.09 7.48
CA THR A 111 8.17 -16.14 6.49
C THR A 111 7.00 -16.13 5.51
N PHE A 112 7.28 -16.34 4.23
CA PHE A 112 6.26 -16.42 3.19
C PHE A 112 5.35 -17.64 3.38
N ALA A 113 5.89 -18.73 3.95
CA ALA A 113 5.12 -19.91 4.28
C ALA A 113 3.99 -19.62 5.31
N ASP A 114 4.24 -18.77 6.31
CA ASP A 114 3.22 -18.35 7.28
C ASP A 114 2.07 -17.55 6.64
N LEU A 115 2.33 -16.94 5.48
CA LEU A 115 1.34 -16.22 4.68
C LEU A 115 0.67 -17.10 3.62
N GLY A 116 0.99 -18.40 3.57
CA GLY A 116 0.49 -19.32 2.54
C GLY A 116 1.15 -19.16 1.17
N LEU A 117 2.24 -18.39 1.07
CA LEU A 117 2.99 -18.18 -0.17
C LEU A 117 4.01 -19.28 -0.42
N HIS A 118 4.34 -19.51 -1.69
CA HIS A 118 5.26 -20.57 -2.11
C HIS A 118 6.71 -20.23 -1.76
N GLY A 119 7.37 -21.06 -0.94
CA GLY A 119 8.73 -20.78 -0.45
C GLY A 119 9.84 -20.81 -1.51
N ASP A 120 9.60 -21.40 -2.68
CA ASP A 120 10.55 -21.48 -3.80
C ASP A 120 10.51 -20.28 -4.75
N ARG A 121 9.46 -19.45 -4.65
CA ARG A 121 9.28 -18.24 -5.47
C ARG A 121 9.94 -17.03 -4.85
N GLU A 122 10.26 -16.06 -5.70
CA GLU A 122 10.80 -14.77 -5.27
C GLU A 122 9.69 -13.74 -5.17
N TYR A 123 9.68 -12.96 -4.10
CA TYR A 123 8.69 -11.93 -3.84
C TYR A 123 9.35 -10.57 -3.64
N LEU A 124 8.65 -9.54 -4.08
CA LEU A 124 8.96 -8.14 -3.89
C LEU A 124 8.09 -7.60 -2.76
N VAL A 125 8.70 -6.78 -1.92
CA VAL A 125 8.00 -6.16 -0.79
C VAL A 125 8.05 -4.64 -0.89
N PHE A 126 6.89 -3.99 -0.81
CA PHE A 126 6.77 -2.54 -0.79
C PHE A 126 5.97 -2.07 0.42
N GLU A 127 6.50 -1.10 1.18
CA GLU A 127 5.83 -0.53 2.35
C GLU A 127 5.11 0.78 1.97
N PHE A 128 3.80 0.80 2.23
CA PHE A 128 2.89 1.83 1.76
C PHE A 128 3.07 3.18 2.44
N TRP A 129 3.25 3.27 3.75
CA TRP A 129 3.24 4.59 4.40
C TRP A 129 4.51 5.39 4.16
N THR A 130 5.64 4.70 4.12
CA THR A 130 6.97 5.24 3.84
C THR A 130 7.29 5.28 2.35
N GLN A 131 6.47 4.63 1.51
CA GLN A 131 6.66 4.51 0.06
C GLN A 131 8.02 3.91 -0.30
N LYS A 132 8.46 2.89 0.45
CA LYS A 132 9.77 2.27 0.29
C LYS A 132 9.65 0.88 -0.30
N PHE A 133 10.46 0.63 -1.33
CA PHE A 133 10.75 -0.72 -1.79
C PHE A 133 11.76 -1.37 -0.84
N LEU A 134 11.39 -2.50 -0.25
CA LEU A 134 12.21 -3.23 0.71
C LEU A 134 13.07 -4.31 0.06
N GLY A 135 12.95 -4.47 -1.26
CA GLY A 135 13.76 -5.40 -2.04
C GLY A 135 13.02 -6.67 -2.43
N ARG A 136 13.83 -7.62 -2.90
CA ARG A 136 13.45 -8.93 -3.42
C ARG A 136 13.92 -9.99 -2.44
N SER A 137 13.10 -10.99 -2.17
CA SER A 137 13.44 -12.02 -1.20
C SER A 137 12.77 -13.35 -1.52
N LYS A 138 13.38 -14.45 -1.05
CA LYS A 138 12.85 -15.81 -1.09
C LYS A 138 12.75 -16.33 0.33
N GLY A 139 11.72 -17.14 0.62
CA GLY A 139 11.50 -17.71 1.94
C GLY A 139 10.94 -16.74 3.00
N SER A 140 11.53 -15.56 3.18
CA SER A 140 11.10 -14.57 4.18
C SER A 140 11.51 -13.15 3.81
N PHE A 141 10.89 -12.16 4.46
CA PHE A 141 11.39 -10.79 4.50
C PHE A 141 11.44 -10.29 5.94
N THR A 142 12.24 -9.25 6.20
CA THR A 142 12.29 -8.60 7.52
C THR A 142 11.45 -7.33 7.51
N ALA A 143 10.35 -7.33 8.27
CA ALA A 143 9.58 -6.12 8.54
C ALA A 143 10.42 -5.16 9.40
N PRO A 144 10.60 -3.89 8.99
CA PRO A 144 11.41 -2.94 9.74
C PRO A 144 10.87 -2.68 11.14
N ALA A 145 11.75 -2.25 12.06
CA ALA A 145 11.34 -1.78 13.37
C ALA A 145 10.41 -0.56 13.28
N MET A 146 9.50 -0.42 14.24
CA MET A 146 8.70 0.78 14.48
C MET A 146 9.18 1.46 15.76
N ASP A 147 9.19 2.79 15.75
CA ASP A 147 9.44 3.60 16.94
C ASP A 147 8.11 4.01 17.61
N GLU A 148 8.20 4.90 18.60
CA GLU A 148 7.04 5.46 19.31
C GLU A 148 6.15 6.38 18.44
N ASN A 149 6.59 6.75 17.23
CA ASN A 149 5.86 7.62 16.31
C ASN A 149 5.17 6.86 15.16
N ASN A 150 5.48 5.58 15.01
CA ASN A 150 5.02 4.71 13.94
C ASN A 150 4.04 3.67 14.48
N GLY A 151 2.76 3.84 14.16
CA GLY A 151 1.69 2.99 14.68
C GLY A 151 1.33 1.80 13.78
N MET A 152 1.76 1.83 12.52
CA MET A 152 1.39 0.81 11.53
C MET A 152 2.37 0.76 10.36
N GLN A 153 2.53 -0.43 9.78
CA GLN A 153 3.14 -0.67 8.48
C GLN A 153 2.15 -1.44 7.60
N VAL A 154 2.18 -1.21 6.30
CA VAL A 154 1.37 -1.99 5.34
C VAL A 154 2.24 -2.38 4.16
N PHE A 155 2.39 -3.69 3.94
CA PHE A 155 3.26 -4.26 2.92
C PHE A 155 2.44 -4.85 1.78
N ALA A 156 2.83 -4.56 0.53
CA ALA A 156 2.42 -5.36 -0.61
C ALA A 156 3.52 -6.40 -0.84
N ILE A 157 3.14 -7.66 -0.86
CA ILE A 157 4.02 -8.79 -1.12
C ILE A 157 3.52 -9.44 -2.40
N ARG A 158 4.38 -9.44 -3.41
CA ARG A 158 3.98 -9.80 -4.76
C ARG A 158 5.08 -10.59 -5.47
N GLU A 159 4.70 -11.57 -6.28
CA GLU A 159 5.66 -12.44 -6.97
C GLU A 159 6.49 -11.65 -8.01
N ALA A 160 7.78 -11.97 -8.09
CA ALA A 160 8.69 -11.37 -9.06
C ALA A 160 8.31 -11.72 -10.50
N ARG A 161 8.42 -10.74 -11.40
CA ARG A 161 8.12 -10.89 -12.83
C ARG A 161 9.33 -10.50 -13.68
N PRO A 162 9.48 -11.08 -14.89
CA PRO A 162 10.62 -10.79 -15.76
C PRO A 162 10.48 -9.47 -16.56
N HIS A 163 9.36 -8.76 -16.42
CA HIS A 163 9.05 -7.50 -17.11
C HIS A 163 8.61 -6.42 -16.11
N PRO A 164 8.64 -5.13 -16.47
CA PRO A 164 8.07 -4.06 -15.65
C PRO A 164 6.56 -4.22 -15.42
N TRP A 165 6.09 -3.79 -14.25
CA TRP A 165 4.71 -3.92 -13.80
C TRP A 165 4.45 -3.04 -12.56
N VAL A 166 3.19 -2.70 -12.27
CA VAL A 166 2.83 -1.84 -11.13
C VAL A 166 2.91 -2.64 -9.82
N LEU A 167 3.88 -2.26 -8.98
CA LEU A 167 4.12 -2.85 -7.66
C LEU A 167 3.21 -2.27 -6.57
N SER A 168 2.94 -0.96 -6.61
CA SER A 168 2.09 -0.27 -5.62
C SER A 168 1.47 1.01 -6.18
N THR A 169 0.44 1.52 -5.49
CA THR A 169 -0.21 2.80 -5.80
C THR A 169 -0.51 3.57 -4.52
N THR A 170 -0.55 4.91 -4.57
CA THR A 170 -0.82 5.75 -3.38
C THR A 170 -2.29 5.88 -3.02
N ARG A 171 -3.22 5.42 -3.87
CA ARG A 171 -4.66 5.67 -3.63
C ARG A 171 -5.20 4.97 -2.39
N HIS A 172 -4.77 3.73 -2.16
CA HIS A 172 -5.38 2.87 -1.14
C HIS A 172 -4.35 1.92 -0.55
N ILE A 173 -4.48 1.55 0.73
CA ILE A 173 -3.58 0.63 1.45
C ILE A 173 -3.54 -0.78 0.84
N SER A 174 -4.51 -1.12 -0.01
CA SER A 174 -4.50 -2.35 -0.82
C SER A 174 -3.54 -2.29 -2.01
N GLN A 175 -2.88 -1.14 -2.21
CA GLN A 175 -1.77 -0.94 -3.13
C GLN A 175 -2.08 -1.31 -4.57
N GLY A 176 -3.26 -0.89 -5.05
CA GLY A 176 -3.76 -1.22 -6.37
C GLY A 176 -5.11 -1.92 -6.33
N GLY A 177 -5.49 -2.56 -5.23
CA GLY A 177 -6.73 -3.34 -5.18
C GLY A 177 -7.97 -2.46 -5.45
N ALA A 178 -8.01 -1.26 -4.87
CA ALA A 178 -9.12 -0.32 -5.09
C ALA A 178 -8.92 0.57 -6.33
N SER A 179 -7.69 0.71 -6.83
CA SER A 179 -7.33 1.75 -7.80
C SER A 179 -7.05 1.20 -9.18
N LEU A 180 -6.33 0.09 -9.29
CA LEU A 180 -5.89 -0.51 -10.53
C LEU A 180 -7.01 -1.40 -11.07
N LEU A 181 -7.49 -1.07 -12.27
CA LEU A 181 -8.63 -1.74 -12.91
C LEU A 181 -8.19 -2.66 -14.04
N ASP A 182 -7.03 -2.39 -14.64
CA ASP A 182 -6.44 -3.17 -15.71
C ASP A 182 -4.93 -2.93 -15.76
N GLU A 183 -4.17 -3.94 -16.17
CA GLU A 183 -2.74 -3.88 -16.44
C GLU A 183 -2.37 -4.89 -17.54
N ARG A 184 -1.59 -4.44 -18.51
CA ARG A 184 -1.10 -5.27 -19.61
C ARG A 184 0.31 -4.88 -20.02
N TRP A 185 1.18 -5.88 -20.10
CA TRP A 185 2.50 -5.76 -20.69
C TRP A 185 2.48 -6.16 -22.18
N ASP A 186 3.06 -5.32 -23.03
CA ASP A 186 3.38 -5.62 -24.43
C ASP A 186 4.89 -5.76 -24.57
N ASP A 187 5.37 -7.00 -24.61
CA ASP A 187 6.81 -7.28 -24.68
C ASP A 187 7.42 -6.87 -26.03
N GLY A 188 6.66 -6.92 -27.13
CA GLY A 188 7.15 -6.52 -28.45
C GLY A 188 7.46 -5.02 -28.52
N LYS A 189 6.66 -4.21 -27.81
CA LYS A 189 6.82 -2.74 -27.79
C LYS A 189 7.52 -2.21 -26.54
N LYS A 190 7.75 -3.05 -25.53
CA LYS A 190 8.22 -2.68 -24.19
C LYS A 190 7.32 -1.62 -23.55
N ILE A 191 6.02 -1.90 -23.54
CA ILE A 191 5.00 -0.97 -23.05
C ILE A 191 4.15 -1.64 -21.98
N LEU A 192 4.01 -0.97 -20.84
CA LEU A 192 3.02 -1.30 -19.82
C LEU A 192 1.86 -0.32 -19.95
N SER A 193 0.63 -0.82 -20.01
CA SER A 193 -0.57 0.01 -20.09
C SER A 193 -1.66 -0.51 -19.18
N GLY A 194 -2.60 0.35 -18.80
CA GLY A 194 -3.73 -0.08 -18.00
C GLY A 194 -4.66 1.05 -17.62
N LYS A 195 -5.50 0.78 -16.63
CA LYS A 195 -6.56 1.70 -16.17
C LYS A 195 -6.50 1.87 -14.67
N SER A 196 -6.69 3.10 -14.20
CA SER A 196 -6.81 3.41 -12.78
C SER A 196 -8.06 4.23 -12.48
N ALA A 197 -8.80 3.88 -11.43
CA ALA A 197 -9.78 4.75 -10.81
C ALA A 197 -9.06 5.78 -9.92
N VAL A 198 -9.18 7.06 -10.25
CA VAL A 198 -8.49 8.16 -9.56
C VAL A 198 -9.47 9.15 -8.93
N VAL A 199 -9.00 9.99 -8.00
CA VAL A 199 -9.80 11.03 -7.33
C VAL A 199 -9.25 12.41 -7.67
N GLY A 200 -10.16 13.33 -7.97
CA GLY A 200 -9.80 14.71 -8.28
C GLY A 200 -9.08 15.37 -7.11
N GLY A 201 -7.98 16.06 -7.39
CA GLY A 201 -7.19 16.79 -6.41
C GLY A 201 -6.26 15.96 -5.53
N ASP A 202 -6.36 14.62 -5.55
CA ASP A 202 -5.49 13.74 -4.77
C ASP A 202 -4.33 13.21 -5.64
N PRO A 203 -3.06 13.51 -5.29
CA PRO A 203 -1.92 13.02 -6.05
C PRO A 203 -1.89 11.49 -6.15
N TYR A 204 -1.85 10.99 -7.38
CA TYR A 204 -1.81 9.58 -7.68
C TYR A 204 -0.43 9.20 -8.21
N VAL A 205 0.22 8.27 -7.52
CA VAL A 205 1.52 7.73 -7.90
C VAL A 205 1.38 6.24 -8.15
N LEU A 206 1.84 5.80 -9.31
CA LEU A 206 2.08 4.40 -9.64
C LEU A 206 3.56 4.12 -9.38
N THR A 207 3.86 3.18 -8.49
CA THR A 207 5.22 2.66 -8.31
C THR A 207 5.36 1.39 -9.12
N VAL A 208 6.33 1.39 -10.02
CA VAL A 208 6.58 0.34 -11.01
C VAL A 208 7.87 -0.36 -10.63
N HIS A 209 7.90 -1.69 -10.64
CA HIS A 209 9.16 -2.42 -10.53
C HIS A 209 9.89 -2.44 -11.87
N LEU A 210 11.22 -2.25 -11.83
CA LEU A 210 12.11 -2.34 -12.98
C LEU A 210 13.02 -3.56 -12.80
N PRO A 211 12.76 -4.68 -13.51
CA PRO A 211 13.73 -5.77 -13.58
C PRO A 211 15.04 -5.29 -14.22
N ALA A 212 16.13 -6.02 -13.98
CA ALA A 212 17.46 -5.65 -14.46
C ALA A 212 17.48 -5.31 -15.96
N GLY A 213 18.11 -4.18 -16.30
CA GLY A 213 18.20 -3.64 -17.66
C GLY A 213 17.04 -2.73 -18.06
N PHE A 214 15.88 -2.82 -17.39
CA PHE A 214 14.77 -1.93 -17.73
C PHE A 214 14.94 -0.53 -17.14
N ARG A 215 14.50 0.47 -17.91
CA ARG A 215 14.37 1.86 -17.46
C ARG A 215 13.08 2.45 -17.99
N LEU A 216 12.35 3.21 -17.15
CA LEU A 216 11.18 3.95 -17.58
C LEU A 216 11.61 5.15 -18.44
N ALA A 217 11.25 5.14 -19.72
CA ALA A 217 11.63 6.16 -20.69
C ALA A 217 10.58 7.29 -20.80
N GLY A 218 9.30 6.96 -20.59
CA GLY A 218 8.21 7.92 -20.63
C GLY A 218 6.92 7.34 -20.09
N ALA A 219 6.02 8.21 -19.64
CA ALA A 219 4.69 7.82 -19.23
C ALA A 219 3.65 8.87 -19.63
N GLU A 220 2.46 8.41 -19.95
CA GLU A 220 1.29 9.21 -20.24
C GLU A 220 0.14 8.75 -19.34
N VAL A 221 -0.62 9.69 -18.81
CA VAL A 221 -1.85 9.44 -18.05
C VAL A 221 -2.94 10.33 -18.63
N ALA A 222 -4.08 9.73 -18.99
CA ALA A 222 -5.18 10.40 -19.69
C ALA A 222 -4.75 11.14 -20.97
N GLY A 223 -3.74 10.63 -21.68
CA GLY A 223 -3.20 11.23 -22.91
C GLY A 223 -2.24 12.40 -22.69
N GLU A 224 -1.93 12.74 -21.44
CA GLU A 224 -0.98 13.80 -21.09
C GLU A 224 0.31 13.20 -20.55
N LYS A 225 1.45 13.85 -20.82
CA LYS A 225 2.75 13.44 -20.28
C LYS A 225 2.73 13.51 -18.75
N ALA A 226 3.10 12.41 -18.10
CA ALA A 226 3.18 12.32 -16.65
C ALA A 226 4.59 12.61 -16.12
N GLU A 227 4.67 13.02 -14.86
CA GLU A 227 5.92 13.15 -14.12
C GLU A 227 6.48 11.75 -13.82
N ILE A 228 7.76 11.52 -14.13
CA ILE A 228 8.41 10.24 -13.86
C ILE A 228 9.71 10.43 -13.07
N ALA A 229 10.02 9.47 -12.19
CA ALA A 229 11.33 9.37 -11.55
C ALA A 229 11.80 7.91 -11.56
N ASN A 230 13.04 7.68 -12.00
CA ASN A 230 13.66 6.35 -11.95
C ASN A 230 14.54 6.25 -10.70
N GLN A 231 14.49 5.08 -10.07
CA GLN A 231 15.43 4.59 -9.05
C GLN A 231 16.14 3.35 -9.61
N GLU A 232 16.90 2.64 -8.79
CA GLU A 232 17.65 1.45 -9.21
C GLU A 232 16.72 0.32 -9.68
N GLU A 233 15.77 -0.09 -8.85
CA GLU A 233 14.85 -1.20 -9.13
C GLU A 233 13.38 -0.79 -9.23
N THR A 234 13.09 0.50 -9.13
CA THR A 234 11.72 1.03 -9.25
C THR A 234 11.68 2.32 -10.05
N ALA A 235 10.51 2.67 -10.56
CA ALA A 235 10.21 4.00 -11.05
C ALA A 235 8.84 4.45 -10.57
N THR A 236 8.63 5.76 -10.48
CA THR A 236 7.33 6.34 -10.16
C THR A 236 6.77 7.06 -11.38
N VAL A 237 5.45 6.98 -11.54
CA VAL A 237 4.66 7.81 -12.46
C VAL A 237 3.65 8.57 -11.63
N ARG A 238 3.75 9.90 -11.63
CA ARG A 238 2.93 10.78 -10.79
C ARG A 238 2.02 11.67 -11.65
N THR A 239 0.78 11.83 -11.18
CA THR A 239 -0.20 12.77 -11.73
C THR A 239 -1.06 13.35 -10.61
N VAL A 240 -1.66 14.52 -10.85
CA VAL A 240 -2.71 15.09 -9.99
C VAL A 240 -3.97 15.23 -10.84
N PRO A 241 -4.92 14.27 -10.74
CA PRO A 241 -6.13 14.29 -11.55
C PRO A 241 -6.99 15.52 -11.25
N ALA A 242 -7.53 16.19 -12.27
CA ALA A 242 -8.45 17.32 -12.06
C ALA A 242 -9.87 16.87 -11.62
N ALA A 243 -10.23 15.60 -11.88
CA ALA A 243 -11.55 15.06 -11.57
C ALA A 243 -11.48 13.58 -11.17
N THR A 244 -12.45 13.14 -10.38
CA THR A 244 -12.64 11.73 -10.04
C THR A 244 -13.18 10.99 -11.25
N LYS A 245 -12.39 10.10 -11.83
CA LYS A 245 -12.74 9.32 -13.02
C LYS A 245 -11.82 8.11 -13.18
N THR A 246 -12.14 7.25 -14.13
CA THR A 246 -11.17 6.27 -14.64
C THR A 246 -10.25 6.94 -15.64
N VAL A 247 -8.95 6.73 -15.51
CA VAL A 247 -7.92 7.18 -16.46
C VAL A 247 -7.17 6.01 -17.05
N GLU A 248 -6.89 6.11 -18.35
CA GLU A 248 -5.96 5.22 -19.04
C GLU A 248 -4.54 5.75 -18.84
N TRP A 249 -3.59 4.84 -18.69
CA TRP A 249 -2.18 5.18 -18.56
C TRP A 249 -1.33 4.24 -19.40
N ARG A 250 -0.19 4.75 -19.83
CA ARG A 250 0.77 4.06 -20.69
C ARG A 250 2.18 4.43 -20.30
N MET A 251 3.06 3.45 -20.25
CA MET A 251 4.45 3.59 -19.85
C MET A 251 5.32 2.89 -20.88
N THR A 252 6.34 3.59 -21.37
CA THR A 252 7.29 3.07 -22.36
C THR A 252 8.62 2.84 -21.67
N PHE A 253 9.23 1.68 -21.91
CA PHE A 253 10.48 1.29 -21.28
C PHE A 253 11.58 1.09 -22.32
N ALA A 254 12.81 1.46 -21.92
CA ALA A 254 14.02 1.02 -22.58
C ALA A 254 14.55 -0.23 -21.85
N LYS A 255 15.20 -1.12 -22.60
CA LYS A 255 15.94 -2.27 -22.07
C LYS A 255 17.36 -2.24 -22.59
#